data_AF-A0A1J4TE78-F1
#
_entry.id   AF-A0A1J4TE78-F1
#
_cell.length_a   1.000
_cell.length_b   1.000
_cell.length_c   1.000
_cell.angle_alpha   90.00
_cell.angle_beta   90.00
_cell.angle_gamma   90.00
#
_symmetry.space_group_name_H-M   'P 1'
#
loop_
_entity.id
_entity.type
_entity.pdbx_description
1 polymer ?
#
loop_
_entity_poly.entity_id
_entity_poly.type
_entity_poly.pdbx_seq_one_letter_code
_entity_poly.pdbx_strand_id
1 'polypeptide(L)' 'MKIILKLLLAINGAGLLFGYYIKSSNPLRGDFYIGLSVLMLAFILLPFFLYTRFKDKKLSQYKFPKDLPKHENPHQKN' A
#
# COMPACT_ATOMS: atom_id res chain seq x y z
N MET A 1 -7.51 -11.78 -0.42
CA MET A 1 -6.77 -10.55 -0.80
C MET A 1 -5.25 -10.66 -0.67
N LYS A 2 -4.73 -11.38 0.34
CA LYS A 2 -3.27 -11.58 0.53
C LYS A 2 -2.55 -12.26 -0.65
N ILE A 3 -3.24 -13.12 -1.41
CA ILE A 3 -2.67 -13.82 -2.57
C ILE A 3 -2.37 -12.87 -3.76
N ILE A 4 -3.23 -11.88 -3.99
CA ILE A 4 -3.10 -10.92 -5.10
C ILE A 4 -1.83 -10.10 -4.92
N LEU A 5 -1.60 -9.63 -3.69
CA LEU A 5 -0.40 -8.89 -3.34
C LEU A 5 0.88 -9.73 -3.51
N LYS A 6 0.85 -11.02 -3.13
CA LYS A 6 1.97 -11.94 -3.36
C LYS A 6 2.23 -12.16 -4.85
N LEU A 7 1.18 -12.31 -5.65
CA LEU A 7 1.29 -12.49 -7.10
C LEU A 7 1.86 -11.23 -7.78
N LEU A 8 1.41 -10.05 -7.36
CA LEU A 8 1.91 -8.77 -7.86
C LEU A 8 3.40 -8.59 -7.56
N LEU A 9 3.82 -8.96 -6.34
CA LEU A 9 5.23 -8.95 -5.93
C LEU A 9 6.06 -9.96 -6.74
N ALA A 10 5.54 -11.16 -6.97
CA ALA A 10 6.22 -12.20 -7.74
C ALA A 10 6.42 -11.78 -9.21
N ILE A 11 5.40 -11.19 -9.85
CA ILE A 11 5.49 -10.66 -11.21
C ILE A 11 6.50 -9.52 -11.31
N ASN A 12 6.51 -8.59 -10.35
CA ASN A 12 7.51 -7.52 -10.33
C ASN A 12 8.93 -8.07 -10.13
N GLY A 13 9.11 -9.04 -9.25
CA GLY A 13 10.40 -9.71 -9.04
C GLY A 13 10.89 -10.43 -10.30
N ALA A 14 10.00 -11.11 -11.03
CA ALA A 14 10.31 -11.71 -12.31
C ALA A 14 10.69 -10.66 -13.37
N GLY A 15 10.00 -9.51 -13.42
CA GLY A 15 10.35 -8.39 -14.30
C GLY A 15 11.74 -7.80 -14.01
N LEU A 16 12.10 -7.71 -12.72
CA LEU A 16 13.42 -7.25 -12.30
C LEU A 16 14.53 -8.23 -12.74
N LEU A 17 14.32 -9.53 -12.54
CA LEU A 17 15.22 -10.58 -13.01
C LEU A 17 15.35 -10.59 -14.54
N PHE A 18 14.24 -10.39 -15.25
CA PHE A 18 14.21 -10.31 -16.71
C PHE A 18 14.96 -9.09 -17.24
N GLY A 19 14.79 -7.93 -16.60
CA GLY A 19 15.57 -6.73 -16.90
C GLY A 19 17.07 -6.92 -16.65
N TYR A 20 17.43 -7.61 -15.56
CA TYR A 20 18.82 -7.95 -15.25
C TYR A 20 19.43 -8.94 -16.25
N TYR A 21 18.64 -9.90 -16.73
CA TYR A 21 19.06 -10.83 -17.78
C TYR A 21 19.30 -10.11 -19.11
N ILE A 22 18.38 -9.22 -19.51
CA ILE A 22 18.51 -8.40 -20.72
C ILE A 22 19.70 -7.44 -20.66
N LYS A 23 20.04 -6.94 -19.46
CA LYS A 23 21.19 -6.06 -19.25
C LYS A 23 22.50 -6.66 -19.76
N SER A 24 22.64 -7.99 -19.72
CA SER A 24 23.80 -8.71 -20.25
C SER A 24 23.97 -8.53 -21.78
N SER A 25 22.87 -8.46 -22.52
CA SER A 25 22.88 -8.28 -23.98
C SER A 25 22.78 -6.82 -24.41
N ASN A 26 21.97 -6.02 -23.71
CA ASN A 26 21.69 -4.63 -24.04
C ASN A 26 21.57 -3.80 -22.76
N PRO A 27 22.67 -3.20 -22.27
CA PRO A 27 22.68 -2.50 -20.98
C PRO A 27 21.69 -1.33 -20.92
N LEU A 28 21.56 -0.54 -22.00
CA LEU A 28 20.61 0.57 -22.10
C LEU A 28 19.15 0.13 -21.93
N ARG A 29 18.77 -0.99 -22.56
CA ARG A 29 17.41 -1.52 -22.44
C ARG A 29 17.19 -2.20 -21.09
N GLY A 30 18.20 -2.90 -20.58
CA GLY A 30 18.15 -3.55 -19.27
C GLY A 30 17.90 -2.55 -18.15
N ASP A 31 18.64 -1.45 -18.12
CA ASP A 31 18.48 -0.40 -17.11
C ASP A 31 17.10 0.27 -17.18
N PHE A 32 16.55 0.46 -18.40
CA PHE A 32 15.17 0.94 -18.57
C PHE A 32 14.13 -0.03 -17.98
N TYR A 33 14.22 -1.32 -18.28
CA TYR A 33 13.29 -2.32 -17.74
C TYR A 33 13.40 -2.47 -16.22
N ILE A 34 14.61 -2.39 -15.67
CA ILE A 34 14.86 -2.41 -14.23
C ILE A 34 14.22 -1.17 -13.58
N GLY A 35 14.50 0.02 -14.10
CA GLY A 35 13.94 1.28 -13.61
C GLY A 35 12.41 1.29 -13.68
N LEU A 36 11.83 0.82 -14.78
CA LEU A 36 10.38 0.73 -14.95
C LEU A 36 9.75 -0.27 -13.97
N SER A 37 10.40 -1.41 -13.71
CA SER A 37 9.93 -2.40 -12.74
C SER A 37 9.94 -1.85 -11.32
N VAL A 38 11.01 -1.14 -10.94
CA VAL A 38 11.11 -0.49 -9.62
C VAL A 38 10.08 0.64 -9.48
N LEU A 39 9.85 1.42 -10.54
CA LEU A 39 8.85 2.48 -10.55
C LEU A 39 7.44 1.91 -10.38
N MET A 40 7.09 0.87 -11.14
CA MET A 40 5.83 0.14 -11.00
C MET A 40 5.66 -0.43 -9.59
N LEU A 41 6.72 -0.98 -8.99
CA LEU A 41 6.72 -1.47 -7.63
C LEU A 41 6.41 -0.33 -6.63
N ALA A 42 7.09 0.81 -6.75
CA ALA A 42 6.88 1.95 -5.86
C ALA A 42 5.47 2.55 -6.01
N PHE A 43 4.94 2.68 -7.23
CA PHE A 43 3.65 3.33 -7.47
C PHE A 43 2.44 2.42 -7.37
N ILE A 44 2.57 1.12 -7.61
CA ILE A 44 1.43 0.18 -7.58
C ILE A 44 1.48 -0.63 -6.30
N LEU A 45 2.61 -1.27 -6.00
CA LEU A 45 2.70 -2.18 -4.86
C LEU A 45 2.50 -1.42 -3.55
N LEU A 46 3.06 -0.21 -3.41
CA LEU A 46 2.97 0.59 -2.19
C LEU A 46 1.53 1.02 -1.83
N PRO A 47 0.76 1.70 -2.70
CA PRO A 47 -0.63 2.03 -2.38
C PRO A 47 -1.53 0.81 -2.29
N PHE A 48 -1.26 -0.25 -3.08
CA PHE A 48 -2.05 -1.48 -3.00
C PHE A 48 -1.80 -2.25 -1.69
N PHE A 49 -0.56 -2.23 -1.20
CA PHE A 49 -0.19 -2.74 0.13
C PHE A 49 -0.92 -1.97 1.22
N LEU A 50 -0.98 -0.65 1.11
CA LEU A 50 -1.72 0.21 2.02
C LEU A 50 -3.22 -0.14 1.99
N TYR A 51 -3.84 -0.16 0.81
CA TYR A 51 -5.26 -0.45 0.67
C TYR A 51 -5.65 -1.80 1.29
N THR A 52 -4.87 -2.86 1.00
CA THR A 52 -5.13 -4.18 1.56
C THR A 52 -4.95 -4.24 3.07
N ARG A 53 -4.04 -3.46 3.65
CA ARG A 53 -3.80 -3.42 5.10
C ARG A 53 -4.82 -2.57 5.85
N PHE A 54 -5.25 -1.45 5.27
CA PHE A 54 -6.21 -0.54 5.92
C PHE A 54 -7.66 -0.98 5.75
N LYS A 55 -7.97 -1.83 4.76
CA LYS A 55 -9.32 -2.37 4.57
C LYS A 55 -9.81 -3.22 5.75
N ASP A 56 -8.92 -3.98 6.39
CA ASP A 56 -9.28 -4.87 7.51
C ASP A 56 -9.30 -4.16 8.88
N LYS A 57 -8.68 -2.98 9.00
CA LYS A 57 -8.79 -2.18 10.22
C LYS A 57 -10.01 -1.28 10.05
N LYS A 58 -11.07 -1.54 10.83
CA LYS A 58 -12.29 -0.74 10.90
C LYS A 58 -11.94 0.75 11.12
N LEU A 59 -11.76 1.51 10.04
CA LEU A 59 -11.71 2.99 10.06
C LEU A 59 -12.99 3.55 10.71
N SER A 60 -14.06 2.76 10.70
CA SER A 60 -15.31 3.03 11.41
C SER A 60 -15.18 3.14 12.93
N GLN A 61 -14.17 2.53 13.56
CA GLN A 61 -13.96 2.63 15.02
C GLN A 61 -13.21 3.91 15.43
N TYR A 62 -12.61 4.60 14.45
CA TYR A 62 -11.91 5.87 14.65
C TYR A 62 -12.72 7.08 14.20
N LYS A 63 -13.92 6.88 13.64
CA LYS A 63 -14.90 7.97 13.51
C LYS A 63 -15.34 8.29 14.94
N PHE A 64 -14.97 9.48 15.41
CA PHE A 64 -15.36 10.03 16.71
C PHE A 64 -16.74 9.51 17.14
N PRO A 65 -16.86 8.87 18.32
CA PRO A 65 -18.16 8.65 18.92
C PRO A 65 -18.87 9.99 18.90
N LYS A 66 -20.01 10.10 18.21
CA LYS A 66 -20.85 11.31 18.24
C LYS A 66 -21.45 11.53 19.64
N ASP A 67 -21.23 10.57 20.50
CA ASP A 67 -21.58 10.38 21.88
C ASP A 67 -20.39 10.74 22.79
N LEU A 68 -19.87 11.96 22.64
CA LEU A 68 -19.21 12.64 23.76
C LEU A 68 -20.30 12.80 24.85
N PRO A 69 -20.13 12.25 26.07
CA PRO A 69 -21.05 12.52 27.15
C PRO A 69 -21.08 14.02 27.37
N LYS A 70 -22.25 14.62 27.17
CA LYS A 70 -22.50 16.02 27.48
C LYS A 70 -22.11 16.22 28.93
N HIS A 71 -21.07 17.00 29.20
CA HIS A 71 -20.69 17.37 30.56
C HIS A 71 -21.90 18.08 31.18
N GLU A 72 -22.65 17.37 32.01
CA GLU A 72 -23.71 17.95 32.82
C GLU A 72 -23.03 18.78 33.91
N ASN A 73 -23.17 20.10 33.82
CA ASN A 73 -22.55 21.04 34.74
C ASN A 73 -23.15 20.86 36.15
N PRO A 74 -22.34 20.62 37.21
CA PRO A 74 -22.83 20.34 38.56
C PRO A 74 -23.43 21.55 39.31
N HIS A 75 -23.82 22.63 38.62
CA HIS A 75 -24.30 23.88 39.24
C HIS A 75 -25.79 24.20 38.99
N GLN A 76 -26.59 23.28 38.45
CA GLN A 76 -28.06 23.46 38.31
C GLN A 76 -28.87 22.63 39.31
N LYS A 77 -28.49 22.66 40.58
CA LYS A 77 -29.41 22.30 41.67
C LYS A 77 -29.56 23.50 42.59
N ASN A 78 -30.57 24.32 42.32
CA ASN A 78 -31.19 25.26 43.26
C ASN A 78 -32.69 25.29 42.98
#